data_AF-A0A349CV21-F1
#
_entry.id   AF-A0A349CV21-F1
#
_cell.length_a   1.000
_cell.length_b   1.000
_cell.length_c   1.000
_cell.angle_alpha   90.00
_cell.angle_beta   90.00
_cell.angle_gamma   90.00
#
_symmetry.space_group_name_H-M   'P 1'
#
loop_
_entity.id
_entity.type
_entity.pdbx_description
1 polymer ?
#
loop_
_entity_poly.entity_id
_entity_poly.type
_entity_poly.pdbx_seq_one_letter_code
_entity_poly.pdbx_strand_id
1 'polypeptide(L)'
;MVDDGETIDETETPMADLPDHEERAIRDYVDSQSPADDRAELVQKVGSHRVLGHVHEVYDVHCTSTRWWVMTNPTNLYLQSDFPQAEQALIFHIGLGAFMAERSRAELDEDA
;
A
#
# COMPACT_ATOMS: atom_id res chain seq x y z
N MET A 1 1.85 -48.74 -11.68
CA MET A 1 0.75 -48.46 -10.74
C MET A 1 1.14 -47.15 -10.10
N VAL A 2 0.32 -46.15 -10.42
CA VAL A 2 0.38 -44.70 -10.18
C VAL A 2 1.58 -44.13 -9.39
N ASP A 3 2.31 -43.27 -10.09
CA ASP A 3 3.18 -42.23 -9.55
C ASP A 3 2.24 -41.10 -9.11
N ASP A 4 2.02 -40.97 -7.79
CA ASP A 4 1.17 -39.94 -7.22
C ASP A 4 1.92 -38.61 -7.27
N GLY A 5 1.75 -37.91 -8.40
CA GLY A 5 2.16 -36.52 -8.56
C GLY A 5 1.44 -35.67 -7.52
N GLU A 6 2.20 -35.22 -6.53
CA GLU A 6 1.80 -34.20 -5.57
C GLU A 6 1.53 -32.90 -6.35
N THR A 7 0.26 -32.63 -6.61
CA THR A 7 -0.20 -31.33 -7.13
C THR A 7 0.12 -30.28 -6.09
N ILE A 8 1.17 -29.51 -6.35
CA ILE A 8 1.53 -28.33 -5.56
C ILE A 8 0.43 -27.31 -5.81
N ASP A 9 -0.35 -27.00 -4.79
CA ASP A 9 -1.32 -25.90 -4.81
C ASP A 9 -0.54 -24.57 -4.88
N GLU A 10 -0.48 -23.95 -6.05
CA GLU A 10 0.24 -22.68 -6.30
C GLU A 10 -0.56 -21.44 -5.84
N THR A 11 -1.42 -21.57 -4.81
CA THR A 11 -2.31 -20.47 -4.38
C THR A 11 -2.34 -20.22 -2.89
N GLU A 12 -1.20 -20.25 -2.22
CA GLU A 12 -1.04 -19.48 -0.98
C GLU A 12 0.41 -19.02 -0.86
N THR A 13 0.67 -17.76 -1.22
CA THR A 13 1.89 -17.12 -0.73
C THR A 13 1.75 -17.10 0.78
N PRO A 14 2.62 -17.77 1.57
CA PRO A 14 2.53 -17.71 3.01
C PRO A 14 2.57 -16.24 3.40
N MET A 15 1.53 -15.77 4.10
CA MET A 15 1.49 -14.45 4.71
C MET A 15 2.65 -14.41 5.69
N ALA A 16 3.83 -14.00 5.21
CA ALA A 16 4.98 -13.80 6.06
C ALA A 16 4.58 -12.74 7.09
N ASP A 17 4.76 -13.06 8.36
CA ASP A 17 4.53 -12.10 9.44
C ASP A 17 5.26 -10.80 9.11
N LEU A 18 4.52 -9.70 9.11
CA LEU A 18 5.08 -8.38 8.86
C LEU A 18 6.11 -8.09 9.96
N PRO A 19 7.37 -7.73 9.65
CA PRO A 19 8.34 -7.41 10.68
C PRO A 19 7.81 -6.31 11.60
N ASP A 20 7.96 -6.46 12.93
CA ASP A 20 7.41 -5.54 13.95
C ASP A 20 7.70 -4.05 13.70
N HIS A 21 8.83 -3.75 13.06
CA HIS A 21 9.23 -2.37 12.75
C HIS A 21 8.48 -1.80 11.54
N GLU A 22 8.16 -2.64 10.55
CA GLU A 22 7.40 -2.27 9.35
C GLU A 22 5.93 -2.02 9.74
N GLU A 23 5.36 -2.93 10.55
CA GLU A 23 4.01 -2.75 11.10
C GLU A 23 3.89 -1.45 11.89
N ARG A 24 4.83 -1.21 12.81
CA ARG A 24 4.85 0.00 13.66
C ARG A 24 4.96 1.27 12.83
N ALA A 25 5.82 1.29 11.82
CA ALA A 25 5.99 2.48 10.98
C ALA A 25 4.70 2.83 10.22
N ILE A 26 3.98 1.84 9.72
CA ILE A 26 2.69 2.05 9.05
C ILE A 26 1.62 2.48 10.06
N ARG A 27 1.56 1.84 11.23
CA ARG A 27 0.64 2.20 12.31
C ARG A 27 0.83 3.65 12.75
N ASP A 28 2.07 4.03 13.06
CA ASP A 28 2.42 5.39 13.50
C ASP A 28 2.09 6.42 12.41
N TYR A 29 2.30 6.08 11.14
CA TYR A 29 1.92 6.96 10.04
C TYR A 29 0.41 7.14 9.96
N VAL A 30 -0.36 6.05 9.97
CA VAL A 30 -1.83 6.11 9.91
C VAL A 30 -2.39 6.93 11.05
N ASP A 31 -1.97 6.64 12.29
CA ASP A 31 -2.38 7.38 13.49
C ASP A 31 -2.03 8.88 13.45
N SER A 32 -1.03 9.27 12.65
CA SER A 32 -0.64 10.68 12.46
C SER A 32 -1.45 11.39 11.38
N GLN A 33 -2.03 10.65 10.44
CA GLN A 33 -2.73 11.18 9.27
C GLN A 33 -4.26 11.01 9.36
N SER A 34 -4.75 10.08 10.19
CA SER A 34 -6.18 9.86 10.44
C SER A 34 -6.73 10.82 11.51
N PRO A 35 -8.07 10.93 11.66
CA PRO A 35 -8.68 11.61 12.80
C PRO A 35 -8.15 11.11 14.14
N ALA A 36 -8.01 12.00 15.14
CA ALA A 36 -7.33 11.70 16.40
C ALA A 36 -7.97 10.57 17.23
N ASP A 37 -9.26 10.30 17.02
CA ASP A 37 -10.08 9.26 17.64
C ASP A 37 -10.18 7.97 16.81
N ASP A 38 -9.56 7.93 15.63
CA ASP A 38 -9.61 6.79 14.70
C ASP A 38 -8.24 6.11 14.61
N ARG A 39 -8.01 5.22 15.59
CA ARG A 39 -6.71 4.56 15.81
C ARG A 39 -6.60 3.28 15.01
N ALA A 40 -5.43 3.03 14.43
CA ALA A 40 -5.13 1.75 13.81
C ALA A 40 -5.16 0.64 14.85
N GLU A 41 -5.90 -0.43 14.56
CA GLU A 41 -6.05 -1.64 15.38
C GLU A 41 -5.30 -2.80 14.74
N LEU A 42 -5.44 -2.95 13.41
CA LEU A 42 -4.80 -4.01 12.62
C LEU A 42 -4.08 -3.41 11.41
N VAL A 43 -2.87 -3.89 11.14
CA VAL A 43 -2.07 -3.54 9.96
C VAL A 43 -1.66 -4.84 9.27
N GLN A 44 -2.06 -5.02 8.01
CA GLN A 44 -1.69 -6.19 7.22
C GLN A 44 -1.08 -5.77 5.90
N LYS A 45 0.08 -6.32 5.56
CA LYS A 45 0.64 -6.17 4.21
C LYS A 45 -0.08 -7.13 3.27
N VAL A 46 -0.70 -6.59 2.23
CA VAL A 46 -1.55 -7.35 1.30
C VAL A 46 -0.98 -7.40 -0.12
N GLY A 47 0.08 -6.64 -0.41
CA GLY A 47 0.70 -6.66 -1.73
C GLY A 47 2.03 -5.91 -1.79
N SER A 48 2.81 -6.23 -2.83
CA SER A 48 4.07 -5.58 -3.18
C SER A 48 4.17 -5.48 -4.70
N HIS A 49 4.23 -4.26 -5.24
CA HIS A 49 4.17 -4.01 -6.67
C HIS A 49 5.37 -3.19 -7.14
N ARG A 50 6.14 -3.73 -8.10
CA ARG A 50 7.21 -2.97 -8.75
C ARG A 50 6.69 -2.26 -9.99
N VAL A 51 6.63 -0.93 -9.97
CA VAL A 51 6.14 -0.09 -11.07
C VAL A 51 7.10 1.09 -11.28
N LEU A 52 7.46 1.36 -12.54
CA LEU A 52 8.40 2.44 -12.92
C LEU A 52 9.73 2.44 -12.12
N GLY A 53 10.21 1.26 -11.72
CA GLY A 53 11.45 1.10 -10.96
C GLY A 53 11.30 1.23 -9.43
N HIS A 54 10.13 1.67 -8.95
CA HIS A 54 9.81 1.79 -7.53
C HIS A 54 9.01 0.58 -7.04
N VAL A 55 9.19 0.20 -5.78
CA VAL A 55 8.36 -0.83 -5.12
C VAL A 55 7.32 -0.11 -4.28
N HIS A 56 6.04 -0.39 -4.53
CA HIS A 56 4.93 0.09 -3.74
C HIS A 56 4.40 -1.07 -2.90
N GLU A 57 4.56 -0.95 -1.59
CA GLU A 57 3.95 -1.89 -0.64
C GLU A 57 2.52 -1.43 -0.34
N VAL A 58 1.61 -2.38 -0.24
CA VAL A 58 0.18 -2.15 -0.04
C VAL A 58 -0.22 -2.77 1.28
N TYR A 59 -0.86 -1.96 2.14
CA TYR A 59 -1.36 -2.41 3.42
C TYR A 59 -2.86 -2.19 3.53
N ASP A 60 -3.53 -3.16 4.12
CA ASP A 60 -4.88 -3.05 4.65
C ASP A 60 -4.81 -2.66 6.12
N VAL A 61 -5.31 -1.48 6.47
CA VAL A 61 -5.27 -0.98 7.85
C VAL A 61 -6.69 -0.76 8.35
N HIS A 62 -7.04 -1.47 9.42
CA HIS A 62 -8.33 -1.35 10.08
C HIS A 62 -8.15 -0.44 11.28
N CYS A 63 -8.91 0.65 11.30
CA CYS A 63 -8.97 1.58 12.42
C CYS A 63 -10.29 1.42 13.17
N THR A 64 -10.42 2.10 14.30
CA THR A 64 -11.62 2.04 15.15
C THR A 64 -12.91 2.42 14.40
N SER A 65 -12.85 3.33 13.43
CA SER A 65 -14.02 3.79 12.65
C SER A 65 -13.85 3.67 11.14
N THR A 66 -12.62 3.64 10.63
CA THR A 66 -12.37 3.59 9.18
C THR A 66 -11.49 2.43 8.76
N ARG A 67 -11.37 2.22 7.44
CA ARG A 67 -10.45 1.27 6.85
C ARG A 67 -9.71 1.94 5.70
N TRP A 68 -8.40 1.76 5.68
CA TRP A 68 -7.50 2.42 4.74
C TRP A 68 -6.75 1.40 3.91
N TRP A 69 -6.54 1.73 2.63
CA TRP A 69 -5.38 1.24 1.92
C TRP A 69 -4.22 2.20 2.18
N VAL A 70 -3.07 1.67 2.60
CA VAL A 70 -1.83 2.44 2.71
C VAL A 70 -0.88 1.99 1.62
N MET A 71 -0.39 2.94 0.82
CA MET A 71 0.59 2.71 -0.25
C MET A 71 1.91 3.35 0.14
N THR A 72 3.05 2.70 -0.09
CA THR A 72 4.38 3.28 0.16
C THR A 72 5.03 3.87 -1.09
N ASN A 73 6.07 4.70 -0.87
CA ASN A 73 6.89 5.37 -1.89
C ASN A 73 6.13 6.34 -2.82
N PRO A 74 5.62 7.48 -2.31
CA PRO A 74 5.61 7.93 -0.91
C PRO A 74 4.50 7.29 -0.08
N THR A 75 4.58 7.36 1.25
CA THR A 75 3.51 6.78 2.10
C THR A 75 2.24 7.63 2.06
N ASN A 76 1.08 7.05 1.76
CA ASN A 76 -0.20 7.78 1.77
C ASN A 76 -1.39 6.85 2.07
N LEU A 77 -2.52 7.44 2.52
CA LEU A 77 -3.75 6.77 2.91
C LEU A 77 -4.84 6.96 1.85
N TYR A 78 -5.62 5.92 1.57
CA TYR A 78 -6.78 5.93 0.68
C TYR A 78 -7.98 5.26 1.37
N LEU A 79 -9.09 5.98 1.54
CA LEU A 79 -10.28 5.42 2.15
C LEU A 79 -10.82 4.26 1.31
N GLN A 80 -11.12 3.12 1.95
CA GLN A 80 -11.75 2.00 1.25
C GLN A 80 -13.18 2.31 0.78
N SER A 81 -13.86 3.27 1.40
CA SER A 81 -15.17 3.76 0.92
C SER A 81 -15.10 4.43 -0.44
N ASP A 82 -13.96 5.07 -0.74
CA ASP A 82 -13.73 5.79 -1.99
C ASP A 82 -13.03 4.88 -3.02
N PHE A 83 -12.23 3.92 -2.53
CA PHE A 83 -11.52 2.92 -3.31
C PHE A 83 -11.85 1.50 -2.81
N PRO A 84 -12.93 0.87 -3.32
CA PRO A 84 -13.36 -0.45 -2.84
C PRO A 84 -12.35 -1.59 -3.05
N GLN A 85 -11.35 -1.38 -3.92
CA GLN A 85 -10.29 -2.33 -4.24
C GLN A 85 -8.92 -1.66 -4.11
N ALA A 86 -7.94 -2.37 -3.58
CA ALA A 86 -6.59 -1.85 -3.38
C ALA A 86 -5.92 -1.44 -4.71
N GLU A 87 -6.19 -2.18 -5.79
CA GLU A 87 -5.65 -1.91 -7.12
C GLU A 87 -6.12 -0.56 -7.67
N GLN A 88 -7.36 -0.15 -7.38
CA GLN A 88 -7.89 1.15 -7.79
C GLN A 88 -7.15 2.28 -7.08
N ALA A 89 -6.92 2.15 -5.77
CA ALA A 89 -6.12 3.09 -4.99
C ALA A 89 -4.67 3.14 -5.49
N LEU A 90 -4.07 1.99 -5.83
CA LEU A 90 -2.69 1.90 -6.30
C LEU A 90 -2.50 2.60 -7.66
N ILE A 91 -3.42 2.37 -8.61
CA ILE A 91 -3.39 3.06 -9.92
C ILE A 91 -3.47 4.57 -9.73
N PHE A 92 -4.39 5.04 -8.88
CA PHE A 92 -4.51 6.46 -8.57
C PHE A 92 -3.25 7.01 -7.91
N HIS A 93 -2.68 6.30 -6.92
CA HIS A 93 -1.45 6.68 -6.22
C HIS A 93 -0.28 6.89 -7.19
N ILE A 94 -0.04 5.91 -8.07
CA ILE A 94 1.04 5.96 -9.05
C ILE A 94 0.78 7.08 -10.07
N GLY A 95 -0.45 7.20 -10.58
CA GLY A 95 -0.81 8.22 -11.55
C GLY A 95 -0.64 9.64 -10.99
N LEU A 96 -1.05 9.87 -9.74
CA LEU A 96 -0.87 11.15 -9.05
C LEU A 96 0.62 11.46 -8.84
N GLY A 97 1.41 10.48 -8.40
CA GLY A 97 2.85 10.65 -8.21
C GLY A 97 3.58 10.99 -9.52
N ALA A 98 3.26 10.29 -10.61
CA ALA A 98 3.80 10.59 -11.93
C ALA A 98 3.42 12.01 -12.39
N PHE A 99 2.17 12.41 -12.18
CA PHE A 99 1.71 13.76 -12.52
C PHE A 99 2.43 14.85 -11.73
N MET A 100 2.62 14.66 -10.42
CA MET A 100 3.38 15.60 -9.57
C MET A 100 4.85 15.69 -10.00
N ALA A 101 5.47 14.57 -10.36
CA ALA A 101 6.85 14.53 -10.83
C ALA A 101 7.02 15.33 -12.13
N GLU A 102 6.14 15.15 -13.10
CA GLU A 102 6.15 15.93 -14.35
C GLU A 102 6.01 17.43 -14.09
N ARG A 103 5.07 17.82 -13.22
CA ARG A 103 4.88 19.22 -12.85
C ARG A 103 6.14 19.82 -12.22
N SER A 104 6.75 19.12 -11.27
CA SER A 104 7.97 19.60 -10.59
C SER A 104 9.15 19.77 -11.55
N ARG A 105 9.24 18.95 -12.61
CA ARG A 105 10.28 19.10 -13.63
C ARG A 105 10.06 20.32 -14.49
N ALA A 106 8.81 20.61 -14.87
CA ALA A 106 8.47 21.80 -15.64
C ALA A 106 8.83 23.09 -14.87
N GLU A 107 8.54 23.14 -13.56
CA GLU A 107 8.86 24.30 -12.71
C GLU A 107 10.38 24.56 -12.64
N LEU A 108 11.22 23.51 -12.60
CA LEU A 108 12.69 23.65 -12.61
C LEU A 108 13.25 24.18 -13.94
N ASP A 109 12.61 23.81 -15.06
CA ASP A 109 13.01 24.26 -16.39
C ASP A 109 12.60 25.73 -16.64
N GLU A 110 11.56 26.23 -15.98
CA GLU A 110 11.11 27.63 -16.07
C GLU A 110 12.01 28.63 -15.32
N ASP A 111 12.75 28.16 -14.32
CA ASP A 111 13.65 28.97 -13.48
C ASP A 111 15.13 28.98 -13.95
N ALA A 112 15.46 28.29 -15.06
CA ALA A 112 16.82 28.10 -15.60
C ALA A 112 17.15 29.00 -16.81
#